data_AF-A0A946DPD2-F1
#
_entry.id   AF-A0A946DPD2-F1
#
_cell.length_a   1.000
_cell.length_b   1.000
_cell.length_c   1.000
_cell.angle_alpha   90.00
_cell.angle_beta   90.00
_cell.angle_gamma   90.00
#
_symmetry.space_group_name_H-M   'P 1'
#
loop_
_entity.id
_entity.type
_entity.pdbx_description
1 polymer ?
#
loop_
_entity_poly.entity_id
_entity_poly.type
_entity_poly.pdbx_seq_one_letter_code
_entity_poly.pdbx_strand_id
1 'polypeptide(L)'
;MAVTLEKSVVQLTAGGYGWGVSHLTPKGDPAMRFSCLSLVVATAFSMPLMAADDTARTRKQEKKSNEFELTIRKDNGAYETAAFSFRFASQSLRVHRNLVDLVYNRCGNLHVNAHGGMKSRIADLGVVNFDKVDTAPKKGWRIDCARPHEGHVFVQEINDGRQKAYIKFVVTTVQRNGTLKVKWSPLKGNERRPEFRRGSAGTMGQCGGLHRER
;
A
#
# COMPACT_ATOMS: atom_id res chain seq x y z
N MET A 1 -18.44 8.66 -47.33
CA MET A 1 -19.24 7.80 -46.43
C MET A 1 -19.34 6.43 -47.05
N ALA A 2 -18.71 5.43 -46.46
CA ALA A 2 -18.87 4.02 -46.79
C ALA A 2 -18.51 3.24 -45.53
N VAL A 3 -19.50 2.51 -44.98
CA VAL A 3 -19.38 1.71 -43.76
C VAL A 3 -19.41 0.25 -44.19
N THR A 4 -18.31 -0.47 -43.99
CA THR A 4 -18.22 -1.92 -44.21
C THR A 4 -18.18 -2.60 -42.85
N LEU A 5 -19.24 -3.37 -42.57
CA LEU A 5 -19.41 -4.19 -41.36
C LEU A 5 -18.92 -5.62 -41.66
N GLU A 6 -17.76 -5.99 -41.11
CA GLU A 6 -17.34 -7.40 -41.07
C GLU A 6 -17.75 -8.05 -39.75
N LYS A 7 -18.53 -9.13 -39.87
CA LYS A 7 -18.90 -10.05 -38.80
C LYS A 7 -17.78 -11.06 -38.62
N SER A 8 -17.24 -11.18 -37.41
CA SER A 8 -16.35 -12.30 -37.06
C SER A 8 -16.98 -13.18 -35.99
N VAL A 9 -16.87 -14.46 -36.30
CA VAL A 9 -17.58 -15.62 -35.75
C VAL A 9 -17.02 -16.03 -34.38
N VAL A 10 -17.94 -16.42 -33.50
CA VAL A 10 -17.69 -17.04 -32.19
C VAL A 10 -17.25 -18.49 -32.40
N GLN A 11 -16.13 -18.89 -31.82
CA GLN A 11 -15.74 -20.30 -31.68
C GLN A 11 -15.60 -20.63 -30.19
N LEU A 12 -16.61 -21.30 -29.64
CA LEU A 12 -16.63 -21.88 -28.30
C LEU A 12 -16.11 -23.32 -28.41
N THR A 13 -14.94 -23.60 -27.85
CA THR A 13 -14.47 -24.97 -27.64
C THR A 13 -14.74 -25.38 -26.20
N ALA A 14 -15.65 -26.34 -26.05
CA ALA A 14 -15.87 -27.10 -24.85
C ALA A 14 -14.77 -28.17 -24.67
N GLY A 15 -14.29 -28.31 -23.45
CA GLY A 15 -13.46 -29.41 -22.98
C GLY A 15 -13.22 -29.16 -21.49
N GLY A 16 -13.33 -30.11 -20.58
CA GLY A 16 -13.52 -31.55 -20.64
C GLY A 16 -13.32 -32.02 -19.19
N TYR A 17 -14.00 -33.10 -18.84
CA TYR A 17 -14.20 -33.66 -17.51
C TYR A 17 -12.92 -33.95 -16.70
N GLY A 18 -13.03 -33.87 -15.37
CA GLY A 18 -12.03 -34.37 -14.44
C GLY A 18 -12.49 -34.32 -12.98
N TRP A 19 -13.43 -35.18 -12.60
CA TRP A 19 -13.80 -35.44 -11.21
C TRP A 19 -12.75 -36.38 -10.60
N GLY A 20 -11.94 -35.87 -9.67
CA GLY A 20 -11.06 -36.66 -8.82
C GLY A 20 -11.56 -36.63 -7.38
N VAL A 21 -12.42 -37.59 -7.04
CA VAL A 21 -12.79 -37.90 -5.66
C VAL A 21 -11.69 -38.78 -5.08
N SER A 22 -11.13 -38.41 -3.93
CA SER A 22 -10.35 -39.34 -3.11
C SER A 22 -10.69 -39.08 -1.64
N HIS A 23 -11.54 -39.97 -1.15
CA HIS A 23 -11.79 -40.25 0.26
C HIS A 23 -10.51 -40.74 0.93
N LEU A 24 -10.09 -40.10 2.02
CA LEU A 24 -9.37 -40.77 3.09
C LEU A 24 -9.75 -40.15 4.44
N THR A 25 -10.60 -40.89 5.16
CA THR A 25 -10.86 -40.74 6.60
C THR A 25 -10.16 -41.88 7.35
N PRO A 26 -9.52 -41.60 8.48
CA PRO A 26 -9.48 -42.49 9.65
C PRO A 26 -10.27 -41.81 10.81
N LYS A 27 -11.39 -42.32 11.32
CA LYS A 27 -11.64 -43.48 12.22
C LYS A 27 -10.75 -43.55 13.48
N GLY A 28 -11.41 -43.44 14.65
CA GLY A 28 -11.00 -43.91 15.98
C GLY A 28 -10.76 -42.78 17.00
N ASP A 29 -11.74 -42.35 17.82
CA ASP A 29 -12.27 -42.93 19.08
C ASP A 29 -11.42 -42.58 20.34
N PRO A 30 -11.93 -42.65 21.59
CA PRO A 30 -12.70 -41.58 22.24
C PRO A 30 -12.11 -41.17 23.62
N ALA A 31 -12.74 -40.17 24.24
CA ALA A 31 -12.83 -39.98 25.69
C ALA A 31 -11.54 -39.86 26.53
N MET A 32 -11.27 -38.64 27.01
CA MET A 32 -10.89 -38.48 28.41
C MET A 32 -11.46 -37.17 28.95
N ARG A 33 -12.56 -37.31 29.69
CA ARG A 33 -13.04 -36.31 30.64
C ARG A 33 -12.10 -36.36 31.83
N PHE A 34 -11.37 -35.29 32.09
CA PHE A 34 -10.88 -35.00 33.44
C PHE A 34 -11.60 -33.77 33.95
N SER A 35 -12.57 -34.08 34.80
CA SER A 35 -13.12 -33.20 35.81
C SER A 35 -11.98 -32.77 36.75
N CYS A 36 -11.78 -31.48 36.92
CA CYS A 36 -11.17 -30.99 38.15
C CYS A 36 -11.80 -29.64 38.49
N LEU A 37 -12.81 -29.72 39.35
CA LEU A 37 -13.20 -28.64 40.25
C LEU A 37 -11.94 -28.00 40.84
N SER A 38 -11.82 -26.68 40.73
CA SER A 38 -10.94 -25.90 41.58
C SER A 38 -11.64 -24.58 41.89
N LEU A 39 -12.38 -24.64 42.99
CA LEU A 39 -12.49 -23.64 44.05
C LEU A 39 -12.33 -22.17 43.61
N VAL A 40 -13.47 -21.49 43.50
CA VAL A 40 -13.57 -20.03 43.55
C VAL A 40 -13.21 -19.58 44.97
N VAL A 41 -12.05 -18.97 45.15
CA VAL A 41 -11.73 -18.17 46.34
C VAL A 41 -11.99 -16.70 45.98
N ALA A 42 -13.15 -16.20 46.37
CA ALA A 42 -13.48 -14.79 46.29
C ALA A 42 -12.82 -14.07 47.48
N THR A 43 -11.64 -13.50 47.27
CA THR A 43 -11.08 -12.50 48.19
C THR A 43 -11.66 -11.14 47.84
N ALA A 44 -12.56 -10.66 48.70
CA ALA A 44 -13.01 -9.27 48.69
C ALA A 44 -11.85 -8.37 49.12
N PHE A 45 -11.03 -7.93 48.16
CA PHE A 45 -10.15 -6.79 48.36
C PHE A 45 -10.98 -5.51 48.23
N SER A 46 -11.27 -4.90 49.38
CA SER A 46 -11.68 -3.51 49.48
C SER A 46 -10.54 -2.63 48.94
N MET A 47 -10.57 -2.35 47.64
CA MET A 47 -9.71 -1.31 47.07
C MET A 47 -10.26 0.07 47.48
N PRO A 48 -9.40 0.98 47.95
CA PRO A 48 -9.80 2.37 48.15
C PRO A 48 -10.30 2.92 46.81
N LEU A 49 -11.46 3.56 46.87
CA LEU A 49 -12.05 4.38 45.83
C LEU A 49 -11.07 5.51 45.52
N MET A 50 -10.08 5.24 44.66
CA MET A 50 -9.28 6.26 44.02
C MET A 50 -10.25 7.05 43.16
N ALA A 51 -10.56 8.27 43.62
CA ALA A 51 -11.22 9.27 42.81
C ALA A 51 -10.43 9.37 41.50
N ALA A 52 -11.01 8.82 40.44
CA ALA A 52 -10.56 9.08 39.09
C ALA A 52 -10.78 10.56 38.88
N ASP A 53 -9.69 11.31 39.03
CA ASP A 53 -9.58 12.67 38.53
C ASP A 53 -9.80 12.58 37.02
N ASP A 54 -11.07 12.76 36.62
CA ASP A 54 -11.55 12.89 35.25
C ASP A 54 -11.10 14.23 34.67
N THR A 55 -9.81 14.54 34.81
CA THR A 55 -9.14 15.48 33.93
C THR A 55 -9.06 14.80 32.57
N ALA A 56 -10.16 14.96 31.83
CA ALA A 56 -10.30 14.70 30.42
C ALA A 56 -9.06 15.21 29.68
N ARG A 57 -8.08 14.33 29.55
CA ARG A 57 -6.87 14.53 28.79
C ARG A 57 -7.30 14.43 27.33
N THR A 58 -7.94 15.49 26.83
CA THR A 58 -7.95 15.83 25.41
C THR A 58 -6.51 16.08 25.01
N ARG A 59 -5.75 14.99 24.88
CA ARG A 59 -4.53 14.92 24.10
C ARG A 59 -5.04 15.24 22.70
N LYS A 60 -4.99 16.53 22.30
CA LYS A 60 -4.95 16.92 20.90
C LYS A 60 -3.85 16.03 20.33
N GLN A 61 -4.26 14.95 19.67
CA GLN A 61 -3.37 14.06 18.97
C GLN A 61 -2.89 14.92 17.80
N GLU A 62 -1.82 15.66 18.06
CA GLU A 62 -1.12 16.46 17.09
C GLU A 62 -0.91 15.52 15.92
N LYS A 63 -1.61 15.82 14.82
CA LYS A 63 -1.77 14.92 13.70
C LYS A 63 -0.39 14.85 13.04
N LYS A 64 0.44 13.93 13.55
CA LYS A 64 1.85 13.77 13.19
C LYS A 64 1.92 13.76 11.67
N SER A 65 2.46 14.82 11.08
CA SER A 65 2.62 14.87 9.63
C SER A 65 3.57 13.76 9.24
N ASN A 66 3.16 12.91 8.29
CA ASN A 66 4.02 11.85 7.82
C ASN A 66 4.96 12.46 6.77
N GLU A 67 6.14 12.87 7.23
CA GLU A 67 7.20 13.43 6.39
C GLU A 67 8.37 12.46 6.28
N PHE A 68 9.02 12.45 5.12
CA PHE A 68 10.23 11.69 4.88
C PHE A 68 11.13 12.42 3.88
N GLU A 69 12.38 12.00 3.85
CA GLU A 69 13.39 12.51 2.94
C GLU A 69 13.92 11.36 2.07
N LEU A 70 14.14 11.63 0.79
CA LEU A 70 14.87 10.73 -0.10
C LEU A 70 16.13 11.41 -0.62
N THR A 71 17.20 10.64 -0.75
CA THR A 71 18.40 11.07 -1.49
C THR A 71 18.44 10.35 -2.82
N ILE A 72 18.81 11.06 -3.89
CA ILE A 72 18.90 10.49 -5.23
C ILE A 72 19.84 9.29 -5.21
N ARG A 73 19.39 8.19 -5.81
CA ARG A 73 20.22 6.99 -5.94
C ARG A 73 21.43 7.28 -6.83
N LYS A 74 22.62 6.88 -6.39
CA LYS A 74 23.87 7.07 -7.16
C LYS A 74 24.15 5.92 -8.13
N ASP A 75 23.80 4.69 -7.74
CA ASP A 75 24.10 3.47 -8.50
C ASP A 75 22.93 2.47 -8.45
N ASN A 76 23.18 1.22 -8.86
CA ASN A 76 22.21 0.14 -8.84
C ASN A 76 22.34 -0.78 -7.60
N GLY A 77 23.03 -0.33 -6.55
CA GLY A 77 23.26 -1.04 -5.29
C GLY A 77 22.03 -1.06 -4.38
N ALA A 78 22.23 -1.10 -3.06
CA ALA A 78 21.12 -1.05 -2.12
C ALA A 78 20.30 0.26 -2.29
N TYR A 79 19.01 0.21 -1.98
CA TYR A 79 18.15 1.39 -2.12
C TYR A 79 18.43 2.47 -1.07
N GLU A 80 18.97 2.11 0.09
CA GLU A 80 19.36 3.03 1.18
C GLU A 80 18.32 4.14 1.42
N THR A 81 18.75 5.40 1.39
CA THR A 81 17.92 6.60 1.58
C THR A 81 17.19 7.03 0.30
N ALA A 82 17.31 6.28 -0.81
CA ALA A 82 16.64 6.59 -2.07
C ALA A 82 15.24 5.99 -2.17
N ALA A 83 14.84 5.10 -1.24
CA ALA A 83 13.55 4.44 -1.24
C ALA A 83 12.69 4.79 -0.04
N PHE A 84 11.38 4.81 -0.27
CA PHE A 84 10.39 4.87 0.80
C PHE A 84 9.36 3.75 0.64
N SER A 85 8.84 3.28 1.78
CA SER A 85 7.72 2.36 1.81
C SER A 85 6.64 2.84 2.76
N PHE A 86 5.46 3.06 2.19
CA PHE A 86 4.26 3.47 2.93
C PHE A 86 3.75 2.34 3.82
N ARG A 87 4.12 1.08 3.54
CA ARG A 87 3.89 -0.07 4.43
C ARG A 87 4.48 0.15 5.80
N PHE A 88 5.78 0.44 5.87
CA PHE A 88 6.49 0.57 7.14
C PHE A 88 6.06 1.84 7.88
N ALA A 89 5.78 2.91 7.14
CA ALA A 89 5.36 4.17 7.74
C ALA A 89 3.91 4.15 8.28
N SER A 90 2.99 3.47 7.60
CA SER A 90 1.59 3.34 8.07
C SER A 90 1.38 2.21 9.09
N GLN A 91 2.33 1.28 9.19
CA GLN A 91 2.17 -0.02 9.85
C GLN A 91 0.96 -0.84 9.33
N SER A 92 0.36 -0.44 8.21
CA SER A 92 -0.79 -1.08 7.60
C SER A 92 -0.33 -2.14 6.61
N LEU A 93 0.09 -3.29 7.14
CA LEU A 93 0.49 -4.47 6.35
C LEU A 93 -0.59 -4.95 5.37
N ARG A 94 -1.85 -4.52 5.58
CA ARG A 94 -3.01 -4.90 4.77
C ARG A 94 -3.08 -4.18 3.42
N VAL A 95 -2.52 -2.96 3.34
CA VAL A 95 -2.74 -2.04 2.21
C VAL A 95 -1.49 -1.87 1.35
N HIS A 96 -0.31 -2.04 1.96
CA HIS A 96 0.97 -1.86 1.28
C HIS A 96 1.77 -3.14 1.45
N ARG A 97 1.84 -3.97 0.41
CA ARG A 97 2.59 -5.24 0.45
C ARG A 97 4.03 -5.07 -0.04
N ASN A 98 4.30 -4.01 -0.79
CA ASN A 98 5.61 -3.73 -1.34
C ASN A 98 6.59 -3.32 -0.25
N LEU A 99 7.86 -3.72 -0.38
CA LEU A 99 8.92 -3.28 0.52
C LEU A 99 9.48 -1.91 0.12
N VAL A 100 9.23 -1.50 -1.12
CA VAL A 100 9.70 -0.24 -1.71
C VAL A 100 8.60 0.27 -2.63
N ASP A 101 7.93 1.35 -2.24
CA ASP A 101 6.78 1.92 -2.98
C ASP A 101 7.18 3.10 -3.86
N LEU A 102 8.17 3.88 -3.43
CA LEU A 102 8.68 5.06 -4.10
C LEU A 102 10.22 5.02 -4.11
N VAL A 103 10.85 5.31 -5.24
CA VAL A 103 12.32 5.43 -5.35
C VAL A 103 12.69 6.72 -6.06
N TYR A 104 13.57 7.52 -5.45
CA TYR A 104 14.18 8.67 -6.12
C TYR A 104 15.45 8.22 -6.84
N ASN A 105 15.32 7.99 -8.14
CA ASN A 105 16.32 7.26 -8.91
C ASN A 105 17.34 8.19 -9.59
N ARG A 106 18.47 7.64 -10.04
CA ARG A 106 19.58 8.38 -10.67
C ARG A 106 19.18 9.25 -11.88
N CYS A 107 18.06 8.93 -12.52
CA CYS A 107 17.51 9.71 -13.63
C CYS A 107 16.79 11.00 -13.17
N GLY A 108 16.76 11.28 -11.87
CA GLY A 108 16.10 12.47 -11.31
C GLY A 108 14.58 12.36 -11.22
N ASN A 109 14.01 11.16 -11.41
CA ASN A 109 12.57 10.92 -11.32
C ASN A 109 12.20 10.06 -10.11
N LEU A 110 10.95 10.22 -9.65
CA LEU A 110 10.30 9.34 -8.69
C LEU A 110 9.71 8.14 -9.41
N HIS A 111 10.23 6.95 -9.12
CA HIS A 111 9.75 5.68 -9.65
C HIS A 111 8.72 5.04 -8.74
N VAL A 112 7.71 4.42 -9.35
CA VAL A 112 6.61 3.75 -8.63
C VAL A 112 6.39 2.31 -9.06
N ASN A 113 7.29 1.71 -9.85
CA ASN A 113 7.12 0.37 -10.40
C ASN A 113 7.08 -0.72 -9.32
N ALA A 114 5.91 -1.25 -9.03
CA ALA A 114 5.75 -2.34 -8.06
C ALA A 114 6.21 -3.69 -8.64
N HIS A 115 6.65 -4.61 -7.77
CA HIS A 115 7.09 -5.97 -8.13
C HIS A 115 6.17 -7.04 -7.53
N GLY A 116 6.41 -8.31 -7.87
CA GLY A 116 5.66 -9.43 -7.29
C GLY A 116 4.21 -9.53 -7.78
N GLY A 117 3.95 -9.16 -9.04
CA GLY A 117 2.62 -9.19 -9.65
C GLY A 117 1.72 -7.99 -9.30
N MET A 118 2.21 -7.06 -8.49
CA MET A 118 1.53 -5.80 -8.22
C MET A 118 1.70 -4.82 -9.39
N LYS A 119 0.68 -4.01 -9.65
CA LYS A 119 0.73 -2.89 -10.60
C LYS A 119 0.70 -1.59 -9.82
N SER A 120 1.48 -0.61 -10.25
CA SER A 120 1.47 0.71 -9.62
C SER A 120 1.56 1.78 -10.70
N ARG A 121 0.99 2.95 -10.39
CA ARG A 121 0.97 4.11 -11.28
C ARG A 121 0.89 5.39 -10.47
N ILE A 122 1.41 6.47 -11.03
CA ILE A 122 1.50 7.78 -10.41
C ILE A 122 0.84 8.82 -11.30
N ALA A 123 0.16 9.78 -10.70
CA ALA A 123 -0.38 10.96 -11.38
C ALA A 123 0.15 12.21 -10.69
N ASP A 124 0.67 13.14 -11.48
CA ASP A 124 1.01 14.49 -11.03
C ASP A 124 -0.22 15.38 -11.18
N LEU A 125 -0.67 15.99 -10.08
CA LEU A 125 -1.82 16.91 -10.04
C LEU A 125 -1.39 18.38 -10.20
N GLY A 126 -0.09 18.66 -10.27
CA GLY A 126 0.45 20.01 -10.25
C GLY A 126 0.42 20.64 -8.86
N VAL A 127 0.54 21.97 -8.82
CA VAL A 127 0.45 22.77 -7.60
C VAL A 127 -1.01 22.91 -7.17
N VAL A 128 -1.43 22.03 -6.27
CA VAL A 128 -2.79 22.03 -5.68
C VAL A 128 -2.71 21.94 -4.16
N ASN A 129 -3.80 22.29 -3.48
CA ASN A 129 -3.85 22.18 -2.02
C ASN A 129 -3.86 20.71 -1.59
N PHE A 130 -2.74 20.24 -1.01
CA PHE A 130 -2.55 18.87 -0.54
C PHE A 130 -3.69 18.35 0.32
N ASP A 131 -4.22 19.15 1.24
CA ASP A 131 -5.25 18.72 2.18
C ASP A 131 -6.63 18.54 1.52
N LYS A 132 -6.88 19.25 0.41
CA LYS A 132 -8.12 19.16 -0.38
C LYS A 132 -8.16 18.01 -1.38
N VAL A 133 -7.03 17.34 -1.64
CA VAL A 133 -7.01 16.16 -2.52
C VAL A 133 -7.54 14.95 -1.75
N ASP A 134 -8.77 14.53 -2.03
CA ASP A 134 -9.45 13.44 -1.31
C ASP A 134 -9.87 12.27 -2.20
N THR A 135 -9.76 12.43 -3.52
CA THR A 135 -10.21 11.48 -4.53
C THR A 135 -9.13 11.21 -5.56
N ALA A 136 -9.13 10.00 -6.12
CA ALA A 136 -8.15 9.60 -7.11
C ALA A 136 -8.40 10.30 -8.46
N PRO A 137 -7.36 10.75 -9.17
CA PRO A 137 -7.54 11.42 -10.45
C PRO A 137 -8.05 10.46 -11.53
N LYS A 138 -8.85 10.98 -12.45
CA LYS A 138 -9.41 10.21 -13.58
C LYS A 138 -8.43 10.06 -14.76
N LYS A 139 -7.45 10.96 -14.87
CA LYS A 139 -6.50 11.06 -16.00
C LYS A 139 -5.08 11.39 -15.50
N GLY A 140 -4.10 11.35 -16.39
CA GLY A 140 -2.71 11.73 -16.08
C GLY A 140 -1.86 10.64 -15.42
N TRP A 141 -2.34 9.40 -15.43
CA TRP A 141 -1.62 8.26 -14.87
C TRP A 141 -0.42 7.85 -15.72
N ARG A 142 0.71 7.64 -15.06
CA ARG A 142 1.98 7.13 -15.61
C ARG A 142 2.35 5.86 -14.86
N ILE A 143 2.84 4.84 -15.57
CA ILE A 143 3.16 3.55 -14.95
C ILE A 143 4.59 3.53 -14.35
N ASP A 144 5.54 4.25 -14.93
CA ASP A 144 6.95 4.11 -14.56
C ASP A 144 7.41 5.12 -13.49
N CYS A 145 7.38 6.41 -13.86
CA CYS A 145 7.96 7.46 -13.06
C CYS A 145 7.32 8.85 -13.32
N ALA A 146 7.55 9.77 -12.40
CA ALA A 146 7.21 11.19 -12.55
C ALA A 146 8.38 12.06 -12.09
N ARG A 147 8.54 13.23 -12.71
CA ARG A 147 9.55 14.20 -12.29
C ARG A 147 9.08 14.90 -11.01
N PRO A 148 9.88 14.92 -9.93
CA PRO A 148 9.52 15.64 -8.72
C PRO A 148 9.66 17.15 -8.97
N HIS A 149 8.55 17.87 -8.80
CA HIS A 149 8.52 19.32 -8.82
C HIS A 149 8.12 19.84 -7.44
N GLU A 150 8.84 20.83 -6.92
CA GLU A 150 8.52 21.42 -5.62
C GLU A 150 7.11 22.01 -5.63
N GLY A 151 6.35 21.77 -4.56
CA GLY A 151 4.95 22.17 -4.42
C GLY A 151 3.94 21.27 -5.15
N HIS A 152 4.37 20.35 -6.03
CA HIS A 152 3.45 19.47 -6.73
C HIS A 152 2.90 18.37 -5.83
N VAL A 153 1.60 18.09 -5.98
CA VAL A 153 0.92 16.96 -5.33
C VAL A 153 0.80 15.81 -6.31
N PHE A 154 1.18 14.63 -5.84
CA PHE A 154 1.09 13.39 -6.58
C PHE A 154 0.10 12.45 -5.91
N VAL A 155 -0.52 11.60 -6.72
CA VAL A 155 -1.29 10.45 -6.24
C VAL A 155 -0.68 9.18 -6.83
N GLN A 156 -0.36 8.22 -5.97
CA GLN A 156 0.06 6.89 -6.35
C GLN A 156 -1.10 5.90 -6.12
N GLU A 157 -1.38 5.08 -7.12
CA GLU A 157 -2.23 3.89 -7.00
C GLU A 157 -1.32 2.66 -6.93
N ILE A 158 -1.56 1.78 -5.96
CA ILE A 158 -0.96 0.44 -5.88
C ILE A 158 -2.10 -0.57 -5.98
N ASN A 159 -2.02 -1.48 -6.94
CA ASN A 159 -3.00 -2.52 -7.19
C ASN A 159 -2.34 -3.90 -7.06
N ASP A 160 -2.76 -4.70 -6.09
CA ASP A 160 -2.23 -6.05 -5.86
C ASP A 160 -2.96 -7.15 -6.65
N GLY A 161 -3.82 -6.75 -7.58
CA GLY A 161 -4.68 -7.63 -8.37
C GLY A 161 -6.06 -7.86 -7.74
N ARG A 162 -6.24 -7.54 -6.45
CA ARG A 162 -7.52 -7.69 -5.74
C ARG A 162 -8.07 -6.37 -5.23
N GLN A 163 -7.18 -5.51 -4.75
CA GLN A 163 -7.53 -4.24 -4.13
C GLN A 163 -6.61 -3.12 -4.63
N LYS A 164 -7.13 -1.90 -4.54
CA LYS A 164 -6.39 -0.69 -4.83
C LYS A 164 -6.16 0.09 -3.55
N ALA A 165 -4.93 0.51 -3.35
CA ALA A 165 -4.53 1.49 -2.36
C ALA A 165 -4.18 2.79 -3.08
N TYR A 166 -4.63 3.93 -2.54
CA TYR A 166 -4.21 5.23 -3.03
C TYR A 166 -3.55 6.04 -1.93
N ILE A 167 -2.45 6.67 -2.33
CA ILE A 167 -1.60 7.48 -1.46
C ILE A 167 -1.45 8.81 -2.14
N LYS A 168 -1.55 9.90 -1.39
CA LYS A 168 -1.17 11.22 -1.87
C LYS A 168 0.08 11.70 -1.17
N PHE A 169 0.90 12.43 -1.90
CA PHE A 169 2.07 13.08 -1.34
C PHE A 169 2.38 14.38 -2.05
N VAL A 170 3.02 15.30 -1.36
CA VAL A 170 3.50 16.58 -1.90
C VAL A 170 5.01 16.63 -1.75
N VAL A 171 5.68 17.04 -2.81
CA VAL A 171 7.12 17.34 -2.77
C VAL A 171 7.28 18.72 -2.16
N THR A 172 7.79 18.81 -0.94
CA THR A 172 7.91 20.08 -0.22
C THR A 172 9.20 20.82 -0.52
N THR A 173 10.26 20.10 -0.90
CA THR A 173 11.56 20.69 -1.25
C THR A 173 12.31 19.80 -2.22
N VAL A 174 12.93 20.39 -3.24
CA VAL A 174 13.90 19.72 -4.13
C VAL A 174 15.25 20.43 -4.05
N GLN A 175 16.23 19.79 -3.41
CA GLN A 175 17.56 20.36 -3.23
C GLN A 175 18.49 20.03 -4.39
N ARG A 176 19.44 20.94 -4.68
CA ARG A 176 20.44 20.78 -5.75
C ARG A 176 21.41 19.61 -5.55
N ASN A 177 21.61 19.19 -4.30
CA ASN A 177 22.44 18.02 -3.96
C ASN A 177 21.77 16.67 -4.24
N GLY A 178 20.55 16.68 -4.80
CA GLY A 178 19.80 15.45 -5.06
C GLY A 178 18.99 14.95 -3.87
N THR A 179 18.68 15.79 -2.88
CA THR A 179 17.77 15.44 -1.78
C THR A 179 16.35 15.98 -2.04
N LEU A 180 15.33 15.19 -1.69
CA LEU A 180 13.92 15.55 -1.79
C LEU A 180 13.21 15.34 -0.45
N LYS A 181 12.42 16.32 -0.02
CA LYS A 181 11.51 16.19 1.13
C LYS A 181 10.08 16.00 0.65
N VAL A 182 9.38 15.08 1.30
CA VAL A 182 8.02 14.69 0.94
C VAL A 182 7.15 14.62 2.17
N LYS A 183 5.95 15.19 2.07
CA LYS A 183 4.86 14.97 3.03
C LYS A 183 3.81 14.08 2.38
N TRP A 184 3.29 13.10 3.09
CA TRP A 184 2.31 12.16 2.55
C TRP A 184 1.15 11.84 3.48
N SER A 185 0.10 11.28 2.91
CA SER A 185 -1.03 10.71 3.66
C SER A 185 -1.80 9.70 2.80
N PRO A 186 -2.49 8.73 3.41
CA PRO A 186 -3.48 7.94 2.71
C PRO A 186 -4.55 8.84 2.08
N LEU A 187 -5.00 8.51 0.87
CA LEU A 187 -6.14 9.18 0.27
C LEU A 187 -7.42 8.73 0.99
N LYS A 188 -8.32 9.67 1.29
CA LYS A 188 -9.60 9.38 1.98
C LYS A 188 -10.48 8.47 1.10
N GLY A 189 -11.34 7.67 1.71
CA GLY A 189 -12.25 6.75 1.00
C GLY A 189 -11.66 5.37 0.67
N ASN A 190 -10.43 5.07 1.13
CA ASN A 190 -9.79 3.76 0.99
C ASN A 190 -10.09 2.77 2.14
N GLU A 191 -11.17 2.97 2.90
CA GLU A 191 -11.53 2.07 3.99
C GLU A 191 -12.14 0.75 3.48
N ARG A 192 -11.23 -0.20 3.25
CA ARG A 192 -11.26 -1.65 3.55
C ARG A 192 -12.40 -2.51 3.01
N ARG A 193 -11.98 -3.53 2.25
CA ARG A 193 -12.32 -4.92 2.60
C ARG A 193 -11.16 -5.55 3.39
N PRO A 194 -11.42 -6.33 4.45
CA PRO A 194 -10.36 -7.08 5.10
C PRO A 194 -9.98 -8.28 4.24
N GLU A 195 -8.73 -8.43 3.77
CA GLU A 195 -8.32 -9.76 3.27
C GLU A 195 -6.84 -10.19 3.38
N PHE A 196 -6.74 -11.43 3.87
CA PHE A 196 -5.73 -12.48 4.02
C PHE A 196 -4.24 -12.33 3.59
N ARG A 197 -3.40 -12.97 4.44
CA ARG A 197 -1.93 -13.12 4.45
C ARG A 197 -1.30 -13.95 3.29
N ARG A 198 -1.66 -13.76 2.02
CA ARG A 198 -1.02 -14.52 0.92
C ARG A 198 -0.55 -13.64 -0.24
N GLY A 199 0.75 -13.70 -0.56
CA GLY A 199 1.42 -13.02 -1.68
C GLY A 199 2.88 -12.66 -1.34
N SER A 200 3.81 -12.87 -2.28
CA SER A 200 5.23 -12.55 -2.10
C SER A 200 5.45 -11.03 -2.12
N ALA A 201 6.28 -10.53 -1.20
CA ALA A 201 6.72 -9.13 -1.21
C ALA A 201 7.84 -8.96 -2.26
N GLY A 202 7.76 -7.92 -3.09
CA GLY A 202 8.77 -7.58 -4.10
C GLY A 202 9.63 -6.37 -3.71
N THR A 203 10.79 -6.24 -4.33
CA THR A 203 11.63 -5.04 -4.36
C THR A 203 11.51 -4.38 -5.74
N MET A 204 11.72 -3.06 -5.85
CA MET A 204 11.66 -2.38 -7.15
C MET A 204 12.70 -2.94 -8.13
N GLY A 205 12.43 -2.80 -9.42
CA GLY A 205 13.26 -3.33 -10.51
C GLY A 205 14.23 -2.29 -11.02
N GLN A 206 15.16 -2.73 -11.88
CA GLN A 206 16.17 -1.85 -12.45
C GLN A 206 15.55 -0.79 -13.38
N CYS A 207 16.09 0.43 -13.33
CA CYS A 207 15.80 1.47 -14.31
C CYS A 207 16.98 1.64 -15.25
N GLY A 208 16.77 1.40 -16.55
CA GLY A 208 17.77 1.61 -17.59
C GLY A 208 18.12 3.07 -17.89
N GLY A 209 17.35 4.04 -17.35
CA GLY A 209 17.61 5.48 -17.51
C GLY A 209 17.04 6.13 -18.76
N LEU A 210 16.46 5.36 -19.70
CA LEU A 210 15.83 5.89 -20.91
C LEU A 210 14.36 6.22 -20.67
N HIS A 211 14.08 7.35 -20.01
CA HIS A 211 12.73 7.89 -19.93
C HIS A 211 12.52 8.87 -21.09
N ARG A 212 11.92 8.40 -22.18
CA ARG A 212 11.50 9.28 -23.27
C ARG A 212 10.34 10.13 -22.76
N GLU A 213 10.51 11.45 -22.74
CA GLU A 213 9.41 12.38 -22.51
C GLU A 213 8.31 12.07 -23.53
N ARG A 214 7.15 11.60 -23.05
CA ARG A 214 5.92 11.43 -23.82
C ARG A 214 4.85 12.30 -23.21
#